data_AF-A0A843B098-F1
#
_entry.id   AF-A0A843B098-F1
#
_cell.length_a   1.000
_cell.length_b   1.000
_cell.length_c   1.000
_cell.angle_alpha   90.00
_cell.angle_beta   90.00
_cell.angle_gamma   90.00
#
_symmetry.space_group_name_H-M   'P 1'
#
loop_
_entity.id
_entity.type
_entity.pdbx_description
1 polymer ?
#
loop_
_entity_poly.entity_id
_entity_poly.type
_entity_poly.pdbx_seq_one_letter_code
_entity_poly.pdbx_strand_id
1 'polypeptide(L)'
;MICDHLQVKRLYAVKTEHWGVTANTDGKALLTQELNASIVGESVLIVDDITDTGESLMLAEKHLKAMGPKEVRTATLLHITHSKKQPDFFEVEVPKEDWTWFIFPWNLHEDLRTILPKTLYQPQTVLGIQKGFKEQFQIDVPEDLIRRTLKHLTVSGKVKKKGAKWQRTDGDEALPRK
;
A
#
# COMPACT_ATOMS: atom_id res chain seq x y z
N MET A 1 -1.70 14.35 -10.83
CA MET A 1 -1.10 15.52 -10.14
C MET A 1 0.19 15.96 -10.84
N ILE A 2 1.26 15.16 -10.82
CA ILE A 2 2.55 15.54 -11.44
C ILE A 2 2.41 15.84 -12.95
N CYS A 3 1.68 15.02 -13.71
CA CYS A 3 1.44 15.27 -15.13
C CYS A 3 0.80 16.62 -15.42
N ASP A 4 -0.12 17.07 -14.56
CA ASP A 4 -0.78 18.37 -14.69
C ASP A 4 0.22 19.51 -14.45
N HIS A 5 1.00 19.42 -13.37
CA HIS A 5 2.02 20.42 -13.03
C HIS A 5 3.13 20.53 -14.08
N LEU A 6 3.58 19.40 -14.63
CA LEU A 6 4.64 19.32 -15.63
C LEU A 6 4.13 19.39 -17.08
N GLN A 7 2.81 19.55 -17.28
CA GLN A 7 2.16 19.56 -18.60
C GLN A 7 2.45 18.31 -19.45
N VAL A 8 2.65 17.16 -18.81
CA VAL A 8 2.90 15.87 -19.46
C VAL A 8 1.57 15.23 -19.85
N LYS A 9 1.36 15.02 -21.15
CA LYS A 9 0.11 14.43 -21.68
C LYS A 9 0.12 12.90 -21.72
N ARG A 10 1.31 12.29 -21.84
CA ARG A 10 1.47 10.84 -21.95
C ARG A 10 1.59 10.24 -20.55
N LEU A 11 0.53 9.58 -20.10
CA LEU A 11 0.51 8.83 -18.84
C LEU A 11 0.26 7.36 -19.16
N TYR A 12 1.14 6.50 -18.64
CA TYR A 12 1.02 5.06 -18.72
C TYR A 12 1.16 4.46 -17.31
N ALA A 13 0.66 3.25 -17.13
CA ALA A 13 0.83 2.49 -15.90
C ALA A 13 1.49 1.15 -16.22
N VAL A 14 2.37 0.71 -15.31
CA VAL A 14 2.88 -0.66 -15.24
C VAL A 14 2.44 -1.22 -13.90
N LYS A 15 2.20 -2.53 -13.83
CA LYS A 15 1.76 -3.18 -12.58
C LYS A 15 2.87 -4.06 -12.04
N THR A 16 3.28 -3.76 -10.81
CA THR A 16 4.14 -4.64 -10.01
C THR A 16 3.34 -5.26 -8.87
N GLU A 17 3.56 -6.54 -8.59
CA GLU A 17 2.93 -7.25 -7.47
C GLU A 17 3.97 -7.95 -6.60
N HIS A 18 3.75 -7.92 -5.28
CA HIS A 18 4.51 -8.67 -4.29
C HIS A 18 3.69 -9.88 -3.86
N TRP A 19 4.01 -11.06 -4.38
CA TRP A 19 3.27 -12.29 -4.06
C TRP A 19 3.82 -12.92 -2.78
N GLY A 20 3.36 -12.44 -1.63
CA GLY A 20 3.61 -13.05 -0.33
C GLY A 20 2.46 -13.97 0.11
N VAL A 21 2.80 -15.23 0.38
CA VAL A 21 2.04 -16.31 1.07
C VAL A 21 1.37 -17.40 0.20
N THR A 22 1.01 -17.19 -1.08
CA THR A 22 0.36 -18.29 -1.86
C THR A 22 0.78 -18.53 -3.31
N ALA A 23 1.83 -17.89 -3.87
CA ALA A 23 2.22 -18.21 -5.25
C ALA A 23 3.71 -18.09 -5.64
N ASN A 24 4.62 -17.62 -4.78
CA ASN A 24 6.07 -17.78 -5.01
C ASN A 24 6.79 -17.88 -3.66
N THR A 25 7.68 -18.86 -3.51
CA THR A 25 8.53 -19.10 -2.33
C THR A 25 9.58 -18.00 -2.08
N ASP A 26 9.74 -17.08 -3.03
CA ASP A 26 10.88 -16.19 -3.13
C ASP A 26 10.60 -14.77 -2.59
N GLY A 27 9.32 -14.41 -2.43
CA GLY A 27 8.90 -13.07 -1.99
C GLY A 27 9.26 -11.91 -2.92
N LYS A 28 9.73 -12.18 -4.15
CA LYS A 28 10.20 -11.15 -5.10
C LYS A 28 9.04 -10.41 -5.79
N ALA A 29 9.24 -9.12 -6.04
CA ALA A 29 8.37 -8.32 -6.90
C ALA A 29 8.32 -8.88 -8.34
N LEU A 30 7.13 -8.91 -8.94
CA LEU A 30 6.88 -9.34 -10.32
C LEU A 30 6.16 -8.24 -11.11
N LEU A 31 6.55 -8.04 -12.37
CA LEU A 31 5.86 -7.16 -13.30
C LEU A 31 4.73 -7.96 -13.96
N THR A 32 3.48 -7.70 -13.58
CA THR A 32 2.32 -8.45 -14.09
C THR A 32 1.57 -7.74 -15.19
N GLN A 33 1.83 -6.44 -15.37
CA GLN A 33 1.41 -5.69 -16.54
C GLN A 33 2.56 -4.82 -17.01
N GLU A 34 3.17 -5.23 -18.12
CA GLU A 34 4.25 -4.52 -18.77
C GLU A 34 3.75 -3.29 -19.51
N LEU A 35 4.64 -2.33 -19.77
CA LEU A 35 4.33 -1.20 -20.65
C LEU A 35 4.13 -1.69 -22.09
N ASN A 36 2.97 -1.40 -22.67
CA ASN A 36 2.61 -1.77 -24.04
C ASN A 36 2.69 -0.60 -25.04
N ALA A 37 3.50 0.42 -24.75
CA ALA A 37 3.69 1.60 -25.58
C ALA A 37 5.18 1.85 -25.86
N SER A 38 5.49 2.39 -27.05
CA SER A 38 6.87 2.78 -27.37
C SER A 38 7.29 4.01 -26.58
N ILE A 39 8.48 3.91 -25.98
CA ILE A 39 9.18 5.00 -25.29
C ILE A 39 10.58 5.24 -25.87
N VAL A 40 10.86 4.71 -27.06
CA VAL A 40 12.18 4.83 -27.71
C VAL A 40 12.53 6.31 -27.89
N GLY A 41 13.68 6.72 -27.38
CA GLY A 41 14.16 8.11 -27.48
C GLY A 41 13.43 9.12 -26.60
N GLU A 42 12.49 8.68 -25.75
CA GLU A 42 11.73 9.55 -24.83
C GLU A 42 12.46 9.74 -23.49
N SER A 43 12.26 10.88 -22.84
CA SER A 43 12.61 11.08 -21.44
C SER A 43 11.45 10.59 -20.56
N VAL A 44 11.69 9.56 -19.74
CA VAL A 44 10.64 8.90 -18.96
C VAL A 44 10.83 9.18 -17.46
N LEU A 45 9.73 9.55 -16.80
CA LEU A 45 9.66 9.66 -15.33
C LEU A 45 8.76 8.56 -14.78
N ILE A 46 9.32 7.66 -13.98
CA ILE A 46 8.57 6.67 -13.21
C ILE A 46 8.15 7.32 -11.91
N VAL A 47 6.87 7.21 -11.57
CA VAL A 47 6.31 7.77 -10.34
C VAL A 47 5.67 6.65 -9.53
N ASP A 48 6.00 6.58 -8.24
CA ASP A 48 5.35 5.71 -7.26
C ASP A 48 4.99 6.53 -5.99
N ASP A 49 4.19 6.00 -5.07
CA ASP A 49 3.84 6.75 -3.85
C ASP A 49 4.94 6.70 -2.79
N ILE A 50 5.52 5.53 -2.52
CA ILE A 50 6.57 5.32 -1.53
C ILE A 50 7.67 4.39 -2.04
N THR A 51 8.92 4.72 -1.73
CA THR A 51 10.03 3.77 -1.85
C THR A 51 10.36 3.16 -0.48
N ASP A 52 9.76 2.00 -0.17
CA ASP A 52 9.99 1.26 1.09
C ASP A 52 11.18 0.30 0.98
N THR A 53 11.00 -0.87 0.35
CA THR A 53 12.13 -1.79 0.03
C THR A 53 12.88 -1.37 -1.24
N GLY A 54 12.21 -0.62 -2.13
CA GLY A 54 12.71 -0.21 -3.44
C GLY A 54 12.54 -1.23 -4.57
N GLU A 55 12.02 -2.43 -4.29
CA GLU A 55 11.99 -3.52 -5.27
C GLU A 55 11.05 -3.27 -6.45
N SER A 56 9.86 -2.70 -6.20
CA SER A 56 8.91 -2.34 -7.26
C SER A 56 9.52 -1.33 -8.24
N LEU A 57 10.12 -0.28 -7.68
CA LEU A 57 10.71 0.81 -8.47
C LEU A 57 11.91 0.32 -9.30
N MET A 58 12.78 -0.51 -8.71
CA MET A 58 13.90 -1.14 -9.44
C MET A 58 13.40 -2.03 -10.59
N LEU A 59 12.32 -2.78 -10.38
CA LEU A 59 11.76 -3.66 -11.40
C LEU A 59 11.16 -2.86 -12.56
N ALA A 60 10.40 -1.81 -12.28
CA ALA A 60 9.85 -0.92 -13.29
C ALA A 60 10.96 -0.17 -14.05
N GLU A 61 11.98 0.33 -13.34
CA GLU A 61 13.12 1.02 -13.96
C GLU A 61 13.91 0.08 -14.89
N LYS A 62 14.17 -1.15 -14.46
CA LYS A 62 14.83 -2.17 -15.28
C LYS A 62 14.03 -2.47 -16.55
N HIS A 63 12.72 -2.66 -16.43
CA HIS A 63 11.82 -2.89 -17.55
C HIS A 63 11.89 -1.75 -18.58
N LEU A 64 11.71 -0.51 -18.13
CA LEU A 64 11.65 0.64 -19.02
C LEU A 64 13.00 0.99 -19.64
N LYS A 65 14.12 0.82 -18.92
CA LYS A 65 15.47 1.01 -19.49
C LYS A 65 15.74 0.03 -20.65
N ALA A 66 15.19 -1.18 -20.61
CA ALA A 66 15.36 -2.16 -21.68
C ALA A 66 14.60 -1.78 -22.98
N MET A 67 13.67 -0.82 -22.93
CA MET A 67 12.87 -0.39 -24.07
C MET A 67 13.50 0.74 -24.90
N GLY A 68 14.75 1.12 -24.62
CA GLY A 68 15.51 2.14 -25.36
C GLY A 68 15.05 3.61 -25.19
N PRO A 69 14.61 4.08 -24.01
CA PRO A 69 14.35 5.50 -23.79
C PRO A 69 15.64 6.33 -23.84
N LYS A 70 15.50 7.64 -24.03
CA LYS A 70 16.63 8.59 -23.94
C LYS A 70 17.16 8.69 -22.51
N GLU A 71 16.26 8.74 -21.53
CA GLU A 71 16.58 8.67 -20.11
C GLU A 71 15.41 8.10 -19.31
N VAL A 72 15.71 7.53 -18.15
CA VAL A 72 14.71 7.12 -17.16
C VAL A 72 15.09 7.73 -15.83
N ARG A 73 14.16 8.45 -15.20
CA ARG A 73 14.27 8.94 -13.83
C ARG A 73 13.11 8.42 -13.00
N THR A 74 13.25 8.50 -11.69
CA THR A 74 12.33 7.95 -10.70
C THR A 74 11.93 9.03 -9.68
N ALA A 75 10.66 9.06 -9.29
CA ALA A 75 10.15 9.97 -8.28
C ALA A 75 9.16 9.27 -7.34
N THR A 76 9.24 9.55 -6.04
CA THR A 76 8.21 9.13 -5.08
C THR A 76 7.79 10.25 -4.14
N LEU A 77 6.67 10.11 -3.42
CA LEU A 77 6.30 11.08 -2.39
C LEU A 77 7.16 10.86 -1.14
N LEU A 78 7.26 9.60 -0.70
CA LEU A 78 8.04 9.20 0.46
C LEU A 78 9.22 8.32 0.04
N HIS A 79 10.37 8.49 0.68
CA HIS A 79 11.52 7.60 0.55
C HIS A 79 11.98 7.14 1.93
N ILE A 80 11.95 5.83 2.20
CA ILE A 80 12.47 5.29 3.44
C ILE A 80 13.97 4.98 3.27
N THR A 81 14.79 5.44 4.21
CA THR A 81 16.27 5.36 4.08
C THR A 81 16.84 3.94 4.11
N HIS A 82 16.05 2.92 4.43
CA HIS A 82 16.48 1.51 4.35
C HIS A 82 16.25 0.88 2.96
N SER A 83 15.60 1.59 2.04
CA SER A 83 15.34 1.10 0.69
C SER A 83 16.64 0.74 -0.04
N LYS A 84 16.58 -0.31 -0.86
CA LYS A 84 17.69 -0.72 -1.74
C LYS A 84 17.92 0.26 -2.90
N LYS A 85 16.95 1.12 -3.19
CA LYS A 85 17.00 2.16 -4.24
C LYS A 85 16.53 3.48 -3.66
N GLN A 86 17.34 4.52 -3.82
CA GLN A 86 16.89 5.89 -3.64
C GLN A 86 16.31 6.39 -4.97
N PRO A 87 15.08 6.94 -5.01
CA PRO A 87 14.55 7.56 -6.23
C PRO A 87 15.33 8.83 -6.56
N ASP A 88 15.35 9.23 -7.84
CA ASP A 88 16.06 10.43 -8.29
C ASP A 88 15.44 11.71 -7.70
N PHE A 89 14.14 11.66 -7.37
CA PHE A 89 13.39 12.71 -6.71
C PHE A 89 12.50 12.13 -5.60
N PHE A 90 12.39 12.81 -4.47
CA PHE A 90 11.39 12.51 -3.44
C PHE A 90 11.04 13.78 -2.68
N GLU A 91 9.81 13.84 -2.14
CA GLU A 91 9.36 15.00 -1.36
C GLU A 91 9.82 14.89 0.10
N VAL A 92 9.64 13.72 0.71
CA VAL A 92 9.98 13.48 2.12
C VAL A 92 10.89 12.27 2.24
N GLU A 93 12.06 12.49 2.85
CA GLU A 93 12.91 11.41 3.36
C GLU A 93 12.44 10.99 4.75
N VAL A 94 12.28 9.69 4.96
CA VAL A 94 11.85 9.10 6.22
C VAL A 94 12.97 8.21 6.75
N PRO A 95 13.62 8.57 7.87
CA PRO A 95 14.59 7.72 8.52
C PRO A 95 14.00 6.34 8.86
N LYS A 96 14.79 5.28 8.74
CA LYS A 96 14.34 3.90 9.03
C LYS A 96 13.78 3.75 10.46
N GLU A 97 14.31 4.51 11.41
CA GLU A 97 13.88 4.55 12.80
C GLU A 97 12.49 5.15 12.98
N ASP A 98 12.07 6.01 12.05
CA ASP A 98 10.76 6.66 12.02
C ASP A 98 9.77 5.93 11.09
N TRP A 99 10.15 4.74 10.61
CA TRP A 99 9.27 3.97 9.74
C TRP A 99 7.96 3.65 10.45
N THR A 100 6.87 4.00 9.79
CA THR A 100 5.50 3.70 10.22
C THR A 100 4.69 3.21 9.04
N TRP A 101 3.52 2.64 9.31
CA TRP A 101 2.59 2.30 8.26
C TRP A 101 1.87 3.55 7.75
N PHE A 102 2.16 3.95 6.52
CA PHE A 102 1.53 5.11 5.88
C PHE A 102 0.20 4.72 5.22
N ILE A 103 -0.89 5.36 5.64
CA ILE A 103 -2.21 5.19 5.01
C ILE A 103 -2.45 6.36 4.06
N PHE A 104 -2.32 6.12 2.76
CA PHE A 104 -2.62 7.12 1.75
C PHE A 104 -4.14 7.28 1.52
N PRO A 105 -4.61 8.47 1.07
CA PRO A 105 -6.02 8.67 0.76
C PRO A 105 -6.60 7.66 -0.24
N TRP A 106 -5.82 7.24 -1.23
CA TRP A 106 -6.22 6.22 -2.22
C TRP A 106 -6.18 4.78 -1.70
N ASN A 107 -5.45 4.52 -0.60
CA ASN A 107 -5.34 3.19 0.00
C ASN A 107 -6.17 3.01 1.30
N LEU A 108 -6.78 4.08 1.80
CA LEU A 108 -7.53 4.12 3.08
C LEU A 108 -8.47 2.93 3.28
N HIS A 109 -9.31 2.62 2.29
CA HIS A 109 -10.29 1.55 2.43
C HIS A 109 -9.66 0.15 2.42
N GLU A 110 -8.52 -0.04 1.77
CA GLU A 110 -7.78 -1.29 1.81
C GLU A 110 -7.08 -1.48 3.15
N ASP A 111 -6.37 -0.45 3.61
CA ASP A 111 -5.70 -0.47 4.90
C ASP A 111 -6.68 -0.68 6.05
N LEU A 112 -7.82 0.02 6.07
CA LEU A 112 -8.83 -0.19 7.11
C LEU A 112 -9.39 -1.61 7.10
N ARG A 113 -9.59 -2.24 5.94
CA ARG A 113 -10.02 -3.65 5.85
C ARG A 113 -8.97 -4.61 6.39
N THR A 114 -7.69 -4.26 6.29
CA THR A 114 -6.56 -5.05 6.80
C THR A 114 -6.32 -4.84 8.30
N ILE A 115 -6.45 -3.60 8.79
CA ILE A 115 -6.12 -3.22 10.17
C ILE A 115 -7.31 -3.45 11.10
N LEU A 116 -8.55 -3.18 10.68
CA LEU A 116 -9.73 -3.30 11.55
C LEU A 116 -9.85 -4.68 12.21
N PRO A 117 -9.70 -5.82 11.49
CA PRO A 117 -9.75 -7.14 12.12
C PRO A 117 -8.72 -7.34 13.25
N LYS A 118 -7.59 -6.62 13.21
CA LYS A 118 -6.56 -6.67 14.26
C LYS A 118 -7.05 -6.09 15.59
N THR A 119 -7.99 -5.14 15.55
CA THR A 119 -8.65 -4.59 16.76
C THR A 119 -9.63 -5.59 17.41
N LEU A 120 -10.03 -6.65 16.69
CA LEU A 120 -11.01 -7.65 17.12
C LEU A 120 -10.34 -8.89 17.76
N TYR A 121 -9.35 -8.68 18.63
CA TYR A 121 -8.72 -9.76 19.42
C TYR A 121 -9.70 -10.41 20.42
N GLN A 122 -10.78 -9.70 20.74
CA GLN A 122 -11.95 -10.20 21.45
C GLN A 122 -13.20 -9.53 20.85
N PRO A 123 -14.42 -10.00 21.13
CA PRO A 123 -15.62 -9.34 20.62
C PRO A 123 -15.76 -7.88 21.11
N GLN A 124 -15.75 -6.92 20.19
CA GLN A 124 -15.77 -5.47 20.48
C GLN A 124 -17.02 -4.78 19.95
N THR A 125 -17.46 -3.70 20.62
CA THR A 125 -18.43 -2.76 20.03
C THR A 125 -17.73 -1.82 19.05
N VAL A 126 -18.48 -0.99 18.32
CA VAL A 126 -17.89 0.04 17.43
C VAL A 126 -16.99 1.01 18.21
N LEU A 127 -17.42 1.45 19.41
CA LEU A 127 -16.58 2.24 20.31
C LEU A 127 -15.31 1.49 20.76
N GLY A 128 -15.42 0.19 21.02
CA GLY A 128 -14.27 -0.65 21.34
C GLY A 128 -13.27 -0.74 20.20
N ILE A 129 -13.76 -0.84 18.95
CA ILE A 129 -12.92 -0.81 17.75
C ILE A 129 -12.23 0.55 17.59
N GLN A 130 -12.94 1.67 17.82
CA GLN A 130 -12.34 3.01 17.80
C GLN A 130 -11.20 3.15 18.82
N LYS A 131 -11.43 2.71 20.06
CA LYS A 131 -10.38 2.67 21.08
C LYS A 131 -9.21 1.78 20.66
N GLY A 132 -9.49 0.60 20.09
CA GLY A 132 -8.46 -0.30 19.58
C GLY A 132 -7.58 0.36 18.51
N PHE A 133 -8.18 1.10 17.56
CA PHE A 133 -7.42 1.88 16.58
C PHE A 133 -6.50 2.91 17.22
N LYS A 134 -7.00 3.65 18.21
CA LYS A 134 -6.23 4.68 18.90
C LYS A 134 -5.10 4.10 19.76
N GLU A 135 -5.38 3.06 20.54
CA GLU A 135 -4.44 2.47 21.49
C GLU A 135 -3.36 1.64 20.78
N GLN A 136 -3.72 0.89 19.75
CA GLN A 136 -2.79 -0.05 19.09
C GLN A 136 -2.05 0.56 17.90
N PHE A 137 -2.69 1.48 17.19
CA PHE A 137 -2.16 2.03 15.93
C PHE A 137 -2.01 3.55 15.96
N GLN A 138 -2.43 4.23 17.04
CA GLN A 138 -2.40 5.70 17.17
C GLN A 138 -3.24 6.42 16.10
N ILE A 139 -4.23 5.74 15.51
CA ILE A 139 -5.10 6.28 14.46
C ILE A 139 -6.47 6.61 15.04
N ASP A 140 -6.94 7.82 14.80
CA ASP A 140 -8.34 8.20 15.05
C ASP A 140 -9.18 7.89 13.82
N VAL A 141 -10.07 6.89 13.92
CA VAL A 141 -10.97 6.50 12.82
C VAL A 141 -12.41 6.94 13.11
N PRO A 142 -13.02 7.75 12.24
CA PRO A 142 -14.43 8.09 12.30
C PRO A 142 -15.35 6.86 12.36
N GLU A 143 -16.45 6.98 13.11
CA GLU A 143 -17.40 5.89 13.34
C GLU A 143 -18.02 5.38 12.02
N ASP A 144 -18.32 6.28 11.09
CA ASP A 144 -18.90 5.96 9.79
C ASP A 144 -17.96 5.10 8.93
N LEU A 145 -16.65 5.39 8.95
CA LEU A 145 -15.63 4.59 8.27
C LEU A 145 -15.51 3.20 8.87
N ILE A 146 -15.56 3.07 10.20
CA ILE A 146 -15.58 1.76 10.87
C ILE A 146 -16.81 0.97 10.46
N ARG A 147 -18.00 1.58 10.50
CA ARG A 147 -19.25 0.91 10.12
C ARG A 147 -19.24 0.47 8.65
N ARG A 148 -18.74 1.32 7.76
CA ARG A 148 -18.56 0.98 6.33
C ARG A 148 -17.61 -0.20 6.16
N THR A 149 -16.46 -0.16 6.83
CA THR A 149 -15.46 -1.22 6.77
C THR A 149 -16.00 -2.55 7.30
N LEU A 150 -16.72 -2.53 8.43
CA LEU A 150 -17.39 -3.71 9.00
C LEU A 150 -18.42 -4.31 8.03
N LYS A 151 -19.20 -3.48 7.33
CA LYS A 151 -20.15 -3.96 6.31
C LYS A 151 -19.42 -4.72 5.20
N HIS A 152 -18.30 -4.18 4.69
CA HIS A 152 -17.49 -4.85 3.67
C HIS A 152 -16.87 -6.17 4.18
N LEU A 153 -16.37 -6.16 5.41
CA LEU A 153 -15.78 -7.35 6.03
C LEU A 153 -16.81 -8.43 6.33
N THR A 154 -18.06 -8.04 6.59
CA THR A 154 -19.17 -8.99 6.76
C THR A 154 -19.53 -9.67 5.45
N VAL A 155 -19.63 -8.90 4.36
CA VAL A 155 -19.89 -9.43 3.01
C VAL A 155 -18.79 -10.38 2.55
N SER A 156 -17.53 -10.09 2.88
CA SER A 156 -16.41 -10.99 2.59
C SER A 156 -16.23 -12.13 3.60
N GLY A 157 -17.16 -12.29 4.55
CA GLY A 157 -17.14 -13.38 5.53
C GLY A 157 -16.06 -13.29 6.61
N LYS A 158 -15.26 -12.22 6.64
CA LYS A 158 -14.14 -12.06 7.58
C LYS A 158 -14.55 -11.73 9.02
N VAL A 159 -15.69 -11.06 9.18
CA VAL A 159 -16.23 -10.70 10.51
C VAL A 159 -17.72 -10.99 10.60
N LYS A 160 -18.21 -11.19 11.82
CA LYS A 160 -19.62 -11.39 12.13
C LYS A 160 -20.06 -10.54 13.33
N LYS A 161 -21.35 -10.21 13.36
CA LYS A 161 -21.97 -9.44 14.43
C LYS A 161 -22.77 -10.36 15.36
N LYS A 162 -22.59 -10.21 16.67
CA LYS A 162 -23.38 -10.89 17.72
C LYS A 162 -23.88 -9.85 18.72
N GLY A 163 -25.19 -9.54 18.68
CA GLY A 163 -25.76 -8.44 19.45
C GLY A 163 -25.15 -7.09 19.03
N ALA A 164 -24.61 -6.35 20.00
CA ALA A 164 -23.92 -5.08 19.76
C ALA A 164 -22.42 -5.23 19.39
N LYS A 165 -21.87 -6.45 19.47
CA LYS A 165 -20.44 -6.71 19.30
C LYS A 165 -20.12 -7.33 17.94
N TRP A 166 -18.89 -7.12 17.50
CA TRP A 166 -18.27 -7.66 16.30
C TRP A 166 -17.10 -8.56 16.68
N GLN A 167 -16.90 -9.64 15.93
CA GLN A 167 -15.79 -10.57 16.11
C GLN A 167 -15.36 -11.13 14.77
N ARG A 168 -14.12 -11.63 14.67
CA ARG A 168 -13.65 -12.34 13.48
C ARG A 168 -14.42 -13.66 13.30
N THR A 169 -14.55 -14.10 12.05
CA THR A 169 -15.24 -15.36 11.71
C THR A 169 -14.34 -16.57 11.90
N ASP A 170 -13.03 -16.41 11.68
CA ASP A 170 -12.01 -17.45 11.70
C ASP A 170 -11.65 -17.96 13.11
N GLY A 171 -11.92 -17.20 14.17
CA GLY A 171 -11.73 -17.66 15.56
C GLY A 171 -10.27 -17.99 15.88
N ASP A 172 -9.61 -17.10 16.62
CA ASP A 172 -8.30 -17.35 17.26
C ASP A 172 -7.09 -17.67 16.35
N GLU A 173 -7.14 -17.45 15.03
CA GLU A 173 -5.89 -17.27 14.28
C GLU A 173 -5.28 -15.93 14.70
N ALA A 174 -4.39 -15.99 15.69
CA ALA A 174 -3.61 -14.86 16.15
C ALA A 174 -2.94 -14.21 14.93
N LEU A 175 -3.34 -12.97 14.63
CA LEU A 175 -2.55 -12.14 13.74
C LEU A 175 -1.18 -12.01 14.40
N PRO A 176 -0.07 -12.26 13.68
CA PRO A 176 1.25 -12.16 14.27
C PRO A 176 1.39 -10.78 14.91
N ARG A 177 1.67 -10.77 16.22
CA ARG A 177 2.08 -9.55 16.92
C ARG A 177 3.40 -9.14 16.28
N LYS A 178 3.41 -8.01 15.57
CA LYS A 178 4.65 -7.24 15.41
C LYS A 178 4.91 -6.50 16.70
#